data_AF-A0A6P9AA30-F1
#
_entry.id   AF-A0A6P9AA30-F1
#
_cell.length_a   1.000
_cell.length_b   1.000
_cell.length_c   1.000
_cell.angle_alpha   90.00
_cell.angle_beta   90.00
_cell.angle_gamma   90.00
#
_symmetry.space_group_name_H-M   'P 1'
#
loop_
_entity.id
_entity.type
_entity.pdbx_description
1 polymer ?
#
loop_
_entity_poly.entity_id
_entity_poly.type
_entity_poly.pdbx_seq_one_letter_code
_entity_poly.pdbx_strand_id
1 'polypeptide(L)'
;MKYAVPLLMAAPAEETYINLVFTAGLVAKTVAAAIERMVVVRCRLERTALVQGIVRYTTSCPPKSRAWRGMVLVLMAFVFWSLFIPGVILYLRLVEGMPFERHIVFLANTLVPTVCMSLSDCAFAAVLAACVFLAEDVAEDAEREMAGLSGATTLADLDKARAVRALRTRQQRLHDVVLACNQAHGASNLCWLSLVVLESCVFLFFGMAYIRDKLSGHKGRDGSGGAIGLLWGCALIIRFIANCILGQRLCHNHGRISEVLQGLLAVNPCISNDTIKEVRGFFHQVLVQDNRCGVFDLLYFDLKTMTAVIGSFTTFLVILFQFESDVSTPQAKATRHLVTDYTQFLALWRPNRTFWLEEISLR
;
A
#
# COMPACT_ATOMS: atom_id res chain seq x y z
N MET A 1 -22.05 6.02 17.91
CA MET A 1 -21.60 7.38 18.29
C MET A 1 -22.31 7.96 19.51
N LYS A 2 -23.64 7.82 19.68
CA LYS A 2 -24.42 8.40 20.81
C LYS A 2 -23.94 8.04 22.23
N TYR A 3 -23.22 6.93 22.42
CA TYR A 3 -22.79 6.45 23.75
C TYR A 3 -21.28 6.55 24.02
N ALA A 4 -20.46 6.87 23.01
CA ALA A 4 -19.00 7.00 23.19
C ALA A 4 -18.61 8.38 23.73
N VAL A 5 -19.34 9.43 23.33
CA VAL A 5 -19.07 10.83 23.70
C VAL A 5 -19.31 11.10 25.20
N PRO A 6 -20.38 10.59 25.84
CA PRO A 6 -20.59 10.80 27.27
C PRO A 6 -19.58 10.07 28.17
N LEU A 7 -19.09 8.90 27.74
CA LEU A 7 -18.05 8.15 28.46
C LEU A 7 -16.68 8.84 28.38
N LEU A 8 -16.35 9.51 27.26
CA LEU A 8 -15.14 10.31 27.11
C LEU A 8 -15.13 11.56 27.99
N MET A 9 -16.30 12.15 28.25
CA MET A 9 -16.43 13.38 29.04
C MET A 9 -16.36 13.16 30.56
N ALA A 10 -16.54 11.92 31.03
CA ALA A 10 -16.58 11.58 32.46
C ALA A 10 -15.27 10.96 32.99
N ALA A 11 -14.34 10.59 32.12
CA ALA A 11 -13.06 9.99 32.51
C ALA A 11 -12.03 11.08 32.88
N PRO A 12 -11.12 10.85 33.85
CA PRO A 12 -10.00 11.75 34.10
C PRO A 12 -9.23 11.99 32.79
N ALA A 13 -8.69 13.20 32.59
CA ALA A 13 -8.11 13.65 31.32
C ALA A 13 -7.09 12.67 30.68
N GLU A 14 -6.46 11.85 31.52
CA GLU A 14 -5.58 10.73 31.15
C GLU A 14 -6.31 9.54 30.49
N GLU A 15 -7.39 9.02 31.08
CA GLU A 15 -8.19 7.94 30.47
C GLU A 15 -8.93 8.43 29.22
N THR A 16 -9.29 9.71 29.15
CA THR A 16 -9.93 10.32 27.99
C THR A 16 -9.05 10.26 26.74
N TYR A 17 -7.73 10.47 26.86
CA TYR A 17 -6.81 10.46 25.72
C TYR A 17 -6.51 9.04 25.22
N ILE A 18 -6.34 8.05 26.11
CA ILE A 18 -6.24 6.62 25.73
C ILE A 18 -7.48 6.18 24.99
N ASN A 19 -8.65 6.45 25.59
CA ASN A 19 -9.92 6.10 24.99
C ASN A 19 -10.11 6.85 23.67
N LEU A 20 -9.59 8.07 23.51
CA LEU A 20 -9.64 8.81 22.24
C LEU A 20 -8.74 8.18 21.17
N VAL A 21 -7.48 7.84 21.45
CA VAL A 21 -6.55 7.21 20.48
C VAL A 21 -6.99 5.79 20.13
N PHE A 22 -7.47 5.02 21.11
CA PHE A 22 -8.02 3.69 20.91
C PHE A 22 -9.34 3.74 20.16
N THR A 23 -10.27 4.63 20.52
CA THR A 23 -11.52 4.82 19.80
C THR A 23 -11.24 5.34 18.40
N ALA A 24 -10.27 6.24 18.20
CA ALA A 24 -9.87 6.69 16.88
C ALA A 24 -9.25 5.56 16.04
N GLY A 25 -8.42 4.68 16.63
CA GLY A 25 -7.85 3.52 15.94
C GLY A 25 -8.88 2.43 15.63
N LEU A 26 -9.78 2.13 16.57
CA LEU A 26 -10.86 1.16 16.40
C LEU A 26 -11.91 1.69 15.42
N VAL A 27 -12.27 2.97 15.51
CA VAL A 27 -13.16 3.65 14.55
C VAL A 27 -12.46 3.70 13.19
N ALA A 28 -11.18 4.05 13.09
CA ALA A 28 -10.46 4.03 11.83
C ALA A 28 -10.42 2.63 11.21
N LYS A 29 -10.19 1.56 12.00
CA LYS A 29 -10.18 0.18 11.52
C LYS A 29 -11.55 -0.35 11.14
N THR A 30 -12.58 -0.04 11.92
CA THR A 30 -13.97 -0.45 11.64
C THR A 30 -14.56 0.35 10.49
N VAL A 31 -14.25 1.65 10.39
CA VAL A 31 -14.60 2.51 9.25
C VAL A 31 -13.81 2.08 8.02
N ALA A 32 -12.50 1.79 8.12
CA ALA A 32 -11.73 1.26 7.00
C ALA A 32 -12.26 -0.09 6.54
N ALA A 33 -12.60 -1.01 7.44
CA ALA A 33 -13.19 -2.30 7.09
C ALA A 33 -14.62 -2.16 6.53
N ALA A 34 -15.41 -1.21 7.02
CA ALA A 34 -16.74 -0.91 6.49
C ALA A 34 -16.65 -0.25 5.10
N ILE A 35 -15.75 0.72 4.93
CA ILE A 35 -15.42 1.34 3.63
C ILE A 35 -14.90 0.26 2.70
N GLU A 36 -13.98 -0.61 3.14
CA GLU A 36 -13.46 -1.71 2.33
C GLU A 36 -14.59 -2.64 1.91
N ARG A 37 -15.50 -3.03 2.81
CA ARG A 37 -16.68 -3.84 2.43
C ARG A 37 -17.60 -3.10 1.45
N MET A 38 -17.84 -1.81 1.64
CA MET A 38 -18.64 -0.98 0.72
C MET A 38 -17.96 -0.82 -0.64
N VAL A 39 -16.64 -0.65 -0.66
CA VAL A 39 -15.79 -0.56 -1.85
C VAL A 39 -15.70 -1.91 -2.55
N VAL A 40 -15.57 -3.02 -1.83
CA VAL A 40 -15.56 -4.39 -2.40
C VAL A 40 -16.89 -4.69 -3.10
N VAL A 41 -18.02 -4.26 -2.52
CA VAL A 41 -19.34 -4.42 -3.15
C VAL A 41 -19.48 -3.50 -4.37
N ARG A 42 -19.03 -2.24 -4.28
CA ARG A 42 -19.14 -1.25 -5.36
C ARG A 42 -18.18 -1.52 -6.53
N CYS A 43 -16.97 -1.95 -6.25
CA CYS A 43 -15.89 -2.16 -7.22
C CYS A 43 -15.87 -3.58 -7.82
N ARG A 44 -16.89 -4.41 -7.59
CA ARG A 44 -16.96 -5.76 -8.17
C ARG A 44 -16.91 -5.73 -9.70
N LEU A 45 -17.58 -4.76 -10.31
CA LEU A 45 -17.58 -4.55 -11.77
C LEU A 45 -16.20 -4.08 -12.27
N GLU A 46 -15.60 -3.11 -11.59
CA GLU A 46 -14.28 -2.55 -11.92
C GLU A 46 -13.16 -3.60 -11.78
N ARG A 47 -13.19 -4.42 -10.72
CA ARG A 47 -12.24 -5.54 -10.54
C ARG A 47 -12.40 -6.60 -11.63
N THR A 48 -13.63 -6.87 -12.06
CA THR A 48 -13.88 -7.80 -13.17
C THR A 48 -13.33 -7.23 -14.46
N ALA A 49 -13.53 -5.93 -14.72
CA ALA A 49 -12.97 -5.24 -15.89
C ALA A 49 -11.43 -5.24 -15.86
N LEU A 50 -10.82 -5.01 -14.69
CA LEU A 50 -9.38 -5.07 -14.49
C LEU A 50 -8.81 -6.46 -14.79
N VAL A 51 -9.40 -7.52 -14.21
CA VAL A 51 -8.98 -8.90 -14.46
C VAL A 51 -9.14 -9.26 -15.93
N GLN A 52 -10.27 -8.90 -16.54
CA GLN A 52 -10.48 -9.09 -17.98
C GLN A 52 -9.48 -8.32 -18.83
N GLY A 53 -9.11 -7.10 -18.43
CA GLY A 53 -8.09 -6.29 -19.09
C GLY A 53 -6.72 -6.97 -19.05
N ILE A 54 -6.30 -7.43 -17.87
CA ILE A 54 -5.05 -8.18 -17.69
C ILE A 54 -5.06 -9.46 -18.51
N VAL A 55 -6.14 -10.26 -18.44
CA VAL A 55 -6.27 -11.52 -19.19
C VAL A 55 -6.23 -11.26 -20.70
N ARG A 56 -7.00 -10.29 -21.21
CA ARG A 56 -6.99 -9.95 -22.64
C ARG A 56 -5.61 -9.48 -23.11
N TYR A 57 -4.87 -8.77 -22.26
CA TYR A 57 -3.51 -8.37 -22.56
C TYR A 57 -2.60 -9.60 -22.65
N THR A 58 -2.58 -10.45 -21.62
CA THR A 58 -1.67 -11.60 -21.53
C THR A 58 -1.98 -12.68 -22.57
N THR A 59 -3.24 -12.87 -22.97
CA THR A 59 -3.60 -13.80 -24.05
C THR A 59 -3.19 -13.27 -25.42
N SER A 60 -3.17 -11.95 -25.61
CA SER A 60 -2.77 -11.33 -26.88
C SER A 60 -1.25 -11.27 -27.03
N CYS A 61 -0.54 -11.12 -25.92
CA CYS A 61 0.91 -10.98 -25.88
C CYS A 61 1.44 -11.77 -24.67
N PRO A 62 1.83 -13.05 -24.86
CA PRO A 62 2.33 -13.85 -23.75
C PRO A 62 3.58 -13.18 -23.17
N PRO A 63 3.62 -12.90 -21.85
CA PRO A 63 4.72 -12.18 -21.25
C PRO A 63 6.03 -12.94 -21.39
N LYS A 64 7.14 -12.21 -21.60
CA LYS A 64 8.48 -12.80 -21.62
C LYS A 64 8.75 -13.49 -20.27
N SER A 65 9.35 -14.69 -20.33
CA SER A 65 9.47 -15.60 -19.17
C SER A 65 10.17 -15.01 -17.94
N ARG A 66 11.06 -14.02 -18.12
CA ARG A 66 11.79 -13.37 -17.02
C ARG A 66 10.89 -12.44 -16.20
N ALA A 67 10.09 -11.61 -16.86
CA ALA A 67 9.16 -10.69 -16.22
C ALA A 67 8.16 -11.45 -15.34
N TRP A 68 7.66 -12.58 -15.85
CA TRP A 68 6.67 -13.37 -15.13
C TRP A 68 7.20 -14.05 -13.86
N ARG A 69 8.45 -14.55 -13.90
CA ARG A 69 9.12 -15.07 -12.70
C ARG A 69 9.32 -13.99 -11.65
N GLY A 70 9.70 -12.78 -12.07
CA GLY A 70 9.83 -11.62 -11.19
C GLY A 70 8.52 -11.30 -10.47
N MET A 71 7.40 -11.27 -11.20
CA MET A 71 6.09 -11.01 -10.59
C MET A 71 5.70 -12.09 -9.58
N VAL A 72 5.85 -13.37 -9.94
CA VAL A 72 5.52 -14.48 -9.06
C VAL A 72 6.36 -14.43 -7.79
N LEU A 73 7.65 -14.11 -7.89
CA LEU A 73 8.54 -14.02 -6.73
C LEU A 73 8.15 -12.85 -5.81
N VAL A 74 7.85 -11.68 -6.37
CA VAL A 74 7.35 -10.53 -5.60
C VAL A 74 6.02 -10.89 -4.93
N LEU A 75 5.07 -11.48 -5.66
CA LEU A 75 3.78 -11.90 -5.12
C LEU A 75 3.93 -12.90 -3.98
N MET A 76 4.76 -13.93 -4.16
CA MET A 76 5.03 -14.93 -3.14
C MET A 76 5.67 -14.32 -1.90
N ALA A 77 6.63 -13.40 -2.06
CA ALA A 77 7.22 -12.68 -0.93
C ALA A 77 6.18 -11.86 -0.17
N PHE A 78 5.30 -11.14 -0.88
CA PHE A 78 4.23 -10.34 -0.27
C PHE A 78 3.17 -11.19 0.43
N VAL A 79 2.74 -12.29 -0.18
CA VAL A 79 1.76 -13.23 0.39
C VAL A 79 2.37 -13.92 1.61
N PHE A 80 3.60 -14.42 1.50
CA PHE A 80 4.32 -15.03 2.61
C PHE A 80 4.40 -14.04 3.77
N TRP A 81 4.84 -12.81 3.53
CA TRP A 81 4.94 -11.77 4.55
C TRP A 81 3.59 -11.45 5.22
N SER A 82 2.53 -11.33 4.41
CA SER A 82 1.18 -10.98 4.89
C SER A 82 0.50 -12.08 5.68
N LEU A 83 0.91 -13.34 5.51
CA LEU A 83 0.38 -14.47 6.28
C LEU A 83 1.29 -14.83 7.45
N PHE A 84 2.60 -14.75 7.24
CA PHE A 84 3.62 -15.14 8.21
C PHE A 84 3.61 -14.23 9.43
N ILE A 85 3.62 -12.90 9.26
CA ILE A 85 3.71 -12.00 10.42
C ILE A 85 2.45 -12.06 11.30
N PRO A 86 1.22 -12.00 10.75
CA PRO A 86 0.02 -12.22 11.55
C PRO A 86 0.01 -13.59 12.23
N GLY A 87 0.50 -14.63 11.55
CA GLY A 87 0.64 -15.98 12.11
C GLY A 87 1.62 -16.04 13.29
N VAL A 88 2.79 -15.41 13.17
CA VAL A 88 3.77 -15.29 14.26
C VAL A 88 3.21 -14.51 15.43
N ILE A 89 2.51 -13.40 15.18
CA ILE A 89 1.85 -12.61 16.24
C ILE A 89 0.82 -13.48 16.96
N LEU A 90 -0.04 -14.18 16.22
CA LEU A 90 -1.04 -15.07 16.80
C LEU A 90 -0.38 -16.18 17.63
N TYR A 91 0.69 -16.78 17.12
CA TYR A 91 1.46 -17.81 17.84
C TYR A 91 2.06 -17.28 19.14
N LEU A 92 2.76 -16.14 19.11
CA LEU A 92 3.35 -15.54 20.30
C LEU A 92 2.28 -15.23 21.36
N ARG A 93 1.11 -14.74 20.91
CA ARG A 93 -0.03 -14.48 21.80
C ARG A 93 -0.63 -15.75 22.41
N LEU A 94 -0.62 -16.87 21.68
CA LEU A 94 -1.07 -18.16 22.21
C LEU A 94 -0.10 -18.69 23.27
N VAL A 95 1.20 -18.52 23.08
CA VAL A 95 2.23 -18.92 24.04
C VAL A 95 2.15 -18.11 25.34
N GLU A 96 1.71 -16.85 25.28
CA GLU A 96 1.52 -15.98 26.45
C GLU A 96 0.35 -16.40 27.37
N GLY A 97 -0.41 -17.46 27.04
CA GLY A 97 -1.44 -18.02 27.92
C GLY A 97 -2.68 -17.13 28.10
N MET A 98 -3.00 -16.31 27.10
CA MET A 98 -4.20 -15.46 27.17
C MET A 98 -5.50 -16.30 27.25
N PRO A 99 -6.53 -15.81 27.96
CA PRO A 99 -7.82 -16.48 28.00
C PRO A 99 -8.49 -16.49 26.61
N PHE A 100 -9.18 -17.58 26.28
CA PHE A 100 -9.82 -17.83 24.97
C PHE A 100 -10.71 -16.67 24.47
N GLU A 101 -11.45 -16.02 25.36
CA GLU A 101 -12.31 -14.88 25.01
C GLU A 101 -11.51 -13.68 24.48
N ARG A 102 -10.31 -13.42 25.03
CA ARG A 102 -9.43 -12.36 24.53
C ARG A 102 -8.86 -12.72 23.16
N HIS A 103 -8.62 -14.01 22.89
CA HIS A 103 -8.21 -14.45 21.57
C HIS A 103 -9.28 -14.16 20.52
N ILE A 104 -10.55 -14.45 20.80
CA ILE A 104 -11.65 -14.18 19.86
C ILE A 104 -11.76 -12.69 19.57
N VAL A 105 -11.74 -11.84 20.61
CA VAL A 105 -11.83 -10.38 20.46
C VAL A 105 -10.64 -9.84 19.67
N PHE A 106 -9.42 -10.30 19.97
CA PHE A 106 -8.22 -9.91 19.22
C PHE A 106 -8.29 -10.35 17.75
N LEU A 107 -8.74 -11.59 17.51
CA LEU A 107 -8.88 -12.14 16.17
C LEU A 107 -9.86 -11.30 15.35
N ALA A 108 -11.05 -11.05 15.90
CA ALA A 108 -12.14 -10.36 15.21
C ALA A 108 -11.85 -8.87 14.97
N ASN A 109 -11.29 -8.18 15.96
CA ASN A 109 -11.14 -6.71 15.92
C ASN A 109 -9.79 -6.24 15.36
N THR A 110 -8.76 -7.07 15.44
CA THR A 110 -7.39 -6.68 15.05
C THR A 110 -6.88 -7.54 13.92
N LEU A 111 -6.83 -8.86 14.10
CA LEU A 111 -6.17 -9.73 13.14
C LEU A 111 -6.92 -9.77 11.81
N VAL A 112 -8.23 -10.01 11.82
CA VAL A 112 -9.03 -10.14 10.59
C VAL A 112 -8.98 -8.88 9.73
N PRO A 113 -9.25 -7.66 10.25
CA PRO A 113 -9.14 -6.44 9.45
C PRO A 113 -7.73 -6.21 8.90
N THR A 114 -6.70 -6.44 9.71
CA THR A 114 -5.31 -6.30 9.28
C THR A 114 -4.95 -7.29 8.17
N VAL A 115 -5.39 -8.55 8.28
CA VAL A 115 -5.19 -9.57 7.24
C VAL A 115 -5.96 -9.21 5.97
N CYS A 116 -7.23 -8.78 6.07
CA CYS A 116 -8.01 -8.33 4.90
C CYS A 116 -7.33 -7.17 4.16
N MET A 117 -6.95 -6.13 4.89
CA MET A 117 -6.23 -4.98 4.32
C MET A 117 -4.89 -5.40 3.72
N SER A 118 -4.16 -6.31 4.36
CA SER A 118 -2.89 -6.84 3.85
C SER A 118 -3.08 -7.64 2.57
N LEU A 119 -4.17 -8.43 2.47
CA LEU A 119 -4.51 -9.17 1.26
C LEU A 119 -4.95 -8.23 0.12
N SER A 120 -5.74 -7.20 0.43
CA SER A 120 -6.14 -6.17 -0.53
C SER A 120 -4.93 -5.45 -1.10
N ASP A 121 -3.98 -5.05 -0.25
CA ASP A 121 -2.74 -4.42 -0.71
C ASP A 121 -1.82 -5.40 -1.45
N CYS A 122 -1.79 -6.69 -1.08
CA CYS A 122 -1.07 -7.69 -1.87
C CYS A 122 -1.63 -7.81 -3.28
N ALA A 123 -2.96 -7.79 -3.40
CA ALA A 123 -3.62 -7.80 -4.70
C ALA A 123 -3.28 -6.54 -5.50
N PHE A 124 -3.28 -5.36 -4.85
CA PHE A 124 -2.86 -4.12 -5.50
C PHE A 124 -1.39 -4.18 -5.95
N ALA A 125 -0.47 -4.59 -5.09
CA ALA A 125 0.96 -4.75 -5.42
C ALA A 125 1.16 -5.73 -6.58
N ALA A 126 0.38 -6.81 -6.64
CA ALA A 126 0.40 -7.77 -7.74
C ALA A 126 -0.02 -7.13 -9.07
N VAL A 127 -1.12 -6.39 -9.06
CA VAL A 127 -1.63 -5.68 -10.24
C VAL A 127 -0.64 -4.61 -10.68
N LEU A 128 -0.08 -3.85 -9.73
CA LEU A 128 0.92 -2.83 -10.01
C LEU A 128 2.19 -3.44 -10.63
N ALA A 129 2.68 -4.54 -10.06
CA ALA A 129 3.80 -5.29 -10.61
C ALA A 129 3.50 -5.79 -12.03
N ALA A 130 2.30 -6.35 -12.26
CA ALA A 130 1.87 -6.74 -13.61
C ALA A 130 1.93 -5.55 -14.57
N CYS A 131 1.38 -4.39 -14.20
CA CYS A 131 1.42 -3.17 -15.02
C CYS A 131 2.86 -2.75 -15.36
N VAL A 132 3.80 -2.81 -14.39
CA VAL A 132 5.22 -2.52 -14.61
C VAL A 132 5.81 -3.44 -15.68
N PHE A 133 5.55 -4.75 -15.59
CA PHE A 133 6.05 -5.71 -16.56
C PHE A 133 5.44 -5.53 -17.95
N LEU A 134 4.14 -5.23 -18.02
CA LEU A 134 3.50 -4.93 -19.30
C LEU A 134 4.11 -3.67 -19.93
N ALA A 135 4.40 -2.64 -19.14
CA ALA A 135 5.05 -1.42 -19.60
C ALA A 135 6.50 -1.66 -20.05
N GLU A 136 7.25 -2.49 -19.32
CA GLU A 136 8.61 -2.89 -19.70
C GLU A 136 8.62 -3.61 -21.04
N ASP A 137 7.67 -4.52 -21.26
CA ASP A 137 7.53 -5.27 -22.51
C ASP A 137 7.20 -4.36 -23.70
N VAL A 138 6.29 -3.39 -23.53
CA VAL A 138 5.99 -2.39 -24.56
C VAL A 138 7.20 -1.48 -24.84
N ALA A 139 7.93 -1.07 -23.79
CA ALA A 139 9.12 -0.25 -23.93
C ALA A 139 10.24 -0.97 -24.70
N GLU A 140 10.54 -2.21 -24.33
CA GLU A 140 11.52 -3.04 -25.04
C GLU A 140 11.14 -3.27 -26.51
N ASP A 141 9.88 -3.59 -26.77
CA ASP A 141 9.44 -3.85 -28.14
C ASP A 141 9.44 -2.55 -28.95
N ALA A 142 9.09 -1.40 -28.36
CA ALA A 142 9.26 -0.09 -29.00
C ALA A 142 10.74 0.19 -29.32
N GLU A 143 11.66 -0.04 -28.39
CA GLU A 143 13.11 0.10 -28.62
C GLU A 143 13.60 -0.78 -29.77
N ARG A 144 13.20 -2.06 -29.81
CA ARG A 144 13.59 -2.99 -30.89
C ARG A 144 13.03 -2.59 -32.23
N GLU A 145 11.73 -2.28 -32.30
CA GLU A 145 11.08 -1.87 -33.55
C GLU A 145 11.69 -0.56 -34.06
N MET A 146 11.89 0.44 -33.18
CA MET A 146 12.50 1.71 -33.57
C MET A 146 13.97 1.56 -33.98
N ALA A 147 14.75 0.68 -33.34
CA ALA A 147 16.12 0.39 -33.78
C ALA A 147 16.14 -0.20 -35.21
N GLY A 148 15.19 -1.09 -35.51
CA GLY A 148 15.00 -1.66 -36.83
C GLY A 148 14.54 -0.65 -37.89
N LEU A 149 14.06 0.54 -37.50
CA LEU A 149 13.63 1.60 -38.43
C LEU A 149 14.78 2.29 -39.17
N SER A 150 15.99 2.26 -38.63
CA SER A 150 17.14 3.03 -39.16
C SER A 150 17.75 2.50 -40.48
N GLY A 151 17.26 1.40 -41.05
CA GLY A 151 17.89 0.76 -42.23
C GLY A 151 16.97 0.05 -43.23
N ALA A 152 15.70 0.43 -43.37
CA ALA A 152 14.77 -0.30 -44.25
C ALA A 152 14.55 0.25 -45.65
N THR A 153 14.14 -0.67 -46.52
CA THR A 153 13.62 -0.48 -47.86
C THR A 153 12.09 -0.32 -47.86
N THR A 154 11.53 0.18 -48.97
CA THR A 154 10.12 0.61 -49.11
C THR A 154 9.05 -0.45 -48.81
N LEU A 155 9.27 -1.74 -49.09
CA LEU A 155 8.28 -2.79 -48.78
C LEU A 155 8.23 -3.10 -47.27
N ALA A 156 9.38 -2.99 -46.59
CA ALA A 156 9.44 -3.17 -45.14
C ALA A 156 8.73 -2.03 -44.39
N ASP A 157 8.57 -0.86 -45.00
CA ASP A 157 7.93 0.31 -44.37
C ASP A 157 6.44 0.11 -44.06
N LEU A 158 5.70 -0.65 -44.87
CA LEU A 158 4.28 -0.91 -44.61
C LEU A 158 4.11 -1.83 -43.39
N ASP A 159 4.95 -2.85 -43.27
CA ASP A 159 4.93 -3.78 -42.13
C ASP A 159 5.39 -3.07 -40.85
N LYS A 160 6.32 -2.12 -40.97
CA LYS A 160 6.74 -1.24 -39.87
C LYS A 160 5.62 -0.34 -39.36
N ALA A 161 4.86 0.31 -40.26
CA ALA A 161 3.70 1.11 -39.84
C ALA A 161 2.66 0.26 -39.08
N ARG A 162 2.45 -0.99 -39.51
CA ARG A 162 1.59 -1.95 -38.81
C ARG A 162 2.14 -2.33 -37.44
N ALA A 163 3.45 -2.57 -37.32
CA ALA A 163 4.10 -2.88 -36.05
C ALA A 163 3.97 -1.72 -35.04
N VAL A 164 4.23 -0.48 -35.48
CA VAL A 164 4.04 0.72 -34.63
C VAL A 164 2.59 0.86 -34.18
N ARG A 165 1.61 0.63 -35.08
CA ARG A 165 0.19 0.66 -34.73
C ARG A 165 -0.19 -0.44 -33.73
N ALA A 166 0.40 -1.63 -33.85
CA ALA A 166 0.22 -2.71 -32.89
C ALA A 166 0.76 -2.34 -31.50
N LEU A 167 1.96 -1.75 -31.43
CA LEU A 167 2.54 -1.23 -30.19
C LEU A 167 1.67 -0.15 -29.56
N ARG A 168 1.17 0.80 -30.35
CA ARG A 168 0.25 1.83 -29.90
C ARG A 168 -1.02 1.23 -29.27
N THR A 169 -1.57 0.20 -29.90
CA THR A 169 -2.76 -0.50 -29.39
C THR A 169 -2.46 -1.23 -28.08
N ARG A 170 -1.27 -1.80 -27.93
CA ARG A 170 -0.83 -2.42 -26.67
C ARG A 170 -0.67 -1.39 -25.56
N GLN A 171 -0.09 -0.23 -25.86
CA GLN A 171 0.00 0.88 -24.92
C GLN A 171 -1.37 1.36 -24.46
N GLN A 172 -2.34 1.47 -25.37
CA GLN A 172 -3.73 1.82 -25.01
C GLN A 172 -4.29 0.83 -23.99
N ARG A 173 -4.13 -0.48 -24.24
CA ARG A 173 -4.63 -1.51 -23.31
C ARG A 173 -3.95 -1.44 -21.96
N LEU A 174 -2.64 -1.15 -21.92
CA LEU A 174 -1.93 -0.92 -20.67
C LEU A 174 -2.52 0.29 -19.92
N HIS A 175 -2.75 1.40 -20.62
CA HIS A 175 -3.38 2.59 -20.04
C HIS A 175 -4.76 2.27 -19.44
N ASP A 176 -5.60 1.55 -20.19
CA ASP A 176 -6.93 1.14 -19.73
C ASP A 176 -6.85 0.26 -18.46
N VAL A 177 -5.85 -0.63 -18.37
CA VAL A 177 -5.60 -1.46 -17.17
C VAL A 177 -5.16 -0.61 -15.99
N VAL A 178 -4.27 0.36 -16.19
CA VAL A 178 -3.81 1.27 -15.14
C VAL A 178 -4.96 2.15 -14.63
N LEU A 179 -5.78 2.66 -15.54
CA LEU A 179 -6.97 3.44 -15.19
C LEU A 179 -7.98 2.60 -14.39
N ALA A 180 -8.26 1.38 -14.84
CA ALA A 180 -9.13 0.45 -14.12
C ALA A 180 -8.56 0.08 -12.73
N CYS A 181 -7.24 -0.05 -12.61
CA CYS A 181 -6.57 -0.27 -11.32
C CYS A 181 -6.78 0.92 -10.38
N ASN A 182 -6.57 2.15 -10.85
CA ASN A 182 -6.78 3.37 -10.05
C ASN A 182 -8.24 3.52 -9.60
N GLN A 183 -9.21 3.17 -10.46
CA GLN A 183 -10.63 3.19 -10.11
C GLN A 183 -10.96 2.12 -9.06
N ALA A 184 -10.55 0.87 -9.31
CA ALA A 184 -10.88 -0.27 -8.44
C ALA A 184 -10.19 -0.22 -7.06
N HIS A 185 -8.99 0.36 -7.00
CA HIS A 185 -8.17 0.37 -5.79
C HIS A 185 -8.02 1.76 -5.15
N GLY A 186 -8.42 2.86 -5.80
CA GLY A 186 -8.19 4.22 -5.30
C GLY A 186 -8.64 4.45 -3.86
N ALA A 187 -9.90 4.11 -3.53
CA ALA A 187 -10.43 4.24 -2.16
C ALA A 187 -9.70 3.33 -1.16
N SER A 188 -9.43 2.08 -1.55
CA SER A 188 -8.73 1.11 -0.71
C SER A 188 -7.30 1.57 -0.42
N ASN A 189 -6.61 2.08 -1.43
CA ASN A 189 -5.25 2.58 -1.35
C ASN A 189 -5.16 3.84 -0.49
N LEU A 190 -6.16 4.74 -0.53
CA LEU A 190 -6.23 5.88 0.39
C LEU A 190 -6.33 5.42 1.84
N CYS A 191 -7.28 4.51 2.12
CA CYS A 191 -7.50 4.00 3.47
C CYS A 191 -6.27 3.24 3.98
N TRP A 192 -5.67 2.41 3.12
CA TRP A 192 -4.46 1.67 3.42
C TRP A 192 -3.29 2.60 3.70
N LEU A 193 -3.07 3.64 2.86
CA LEU A 193 -1.99 4.60 3.06
C LEU A 193 -2.14 5.34 4.39
N SER A 194 -3.36 5.80 4.71
CA SER A 194 -3.64 6.43 6.01
C SER A 194 -3.34 5.48 7.18
N LEU A 195 -3.73 4.21 7.05
CA LEU A 195 -3.51 3.19 8.07
C LEU A 195 -2.02 2.86 8.23
N VAL A 196 -1.28 2.70 7.13
CA VAL A 196 0.16 2.49 7.14
C VAL A 196 0.88 3.62 7.85
N VAL A 197 0.57 4.88 7.50
CA VAL A 197 1.20 6.04 8.13
C VAL A 197 0.90 6.07 9.63
N LEU A 198 -0.36 5.91 10.03
CA LEU A 198 -0.75 5.92 11.45
C LEU A 198 -0.13 4.75 12.24
N GLU A 199 -0.28 3.53 11.76
CA GLU A 199 0.22 2.34 12.44
C GLU A 199 1.74 2.35 12.51
N SER A 200 2.44 2.63 11.41
CA SER A 200 3.90 2.74 11.42
C SER A 200 4.37 3.76 12.44
N CYS A 201 3.69 4.90 12.59
CA CYS A 201 4.11 5.96 13.50
C CYS A 201 4.03 5.46 14.95
N VAL A 202 2.89 4.89 15.30
CA VAL A 202 2.62 4.36 16.64
C VAL A 202 3.58 3.23 16.98
N PHE A 203 3.74 2.28 16.07
CA PHE A 203 4.57 1.09 16.31
C PHE A 203 6.07 1.39 16.35
N LEU A 204 6.56 2.30 15.50
CA LEU A 204 7.96 2.73 15.55
C LEU A 204 8.25 3.57 16.79
N PHE A 205 7.34 4.47 17.18
CA PHE A 205 7.48 5.22 18.43
C PHE A 205 7.61 4.29 19.63
N PHE A 206 6.69 3.33 19.81
CA PHE A 206 6.76 2.38 20.92
C PHE A 206 7.99 1.48 20.84
N GLY A 207 8.36 1.02 19.64
CA GLY A 207 9.53 0.17 19.45
C GLY A 207 10.83 0.86 19.81
N MET A 208 10.96 2.14 19.47
CA MET A 208 12.14 2.93 19.81
C MET A 208 12.17 3.37 21.28
N ALA A 209 11.02 3.71 21.88
CA ALA A 209 10.94 3.95 23.32
C ALA A 209 11.41 2.72 24.12
N TYR A 210 11.00 1.52 23.67
CA TYR A 210 11.49 0.26 24.22
C TYR A 210 13.01 0.07 24.07
N ILE A 211 13.58 0.36 22.89
CA ILE A 211 15.03 0.30 22.67
C ILE A 211 15.75 1.25 23.64
N ARG A 212 15.25 2.48 23.80
CA ARG A 212 15.85 3.47 24.69
C ARG A 212 15.84 2.99 26.14
N ASP A 213 14.71 2.47 26.63
CA ASP A 213 14.60 1.96 28.00
C ASP A 213 15.56 0.79 28.24
N LYS A 214 15.69 -0.13 27.27
CA LYS A 214 16.70 -1.20 27.29
C LYS A 214 18.14 -0.67 27.34
N LEU A 215 18.46 0.34 26.53
CA LEU A 215 19.79 0.97 26.50
C LEU A 215 20.10 1.71 27.82
N SER A 216 19.09 2.23 28.51
CA SER A 216 19.23 2.92 29.80
C SER A 216 19.48 1.98 31.00
N GLY A 217 19.53 0.67 30.77
CA GLY A 217 19.78 -0.32 31.83
C GLY A 217 18.59 -0.57 32.77
N HIS A 218 17.41 -0.01 32.49
CA HIS A 218 16.20 -0.30 33.27
C HIS A 218 15.73 -1.73 33.01
N LYS A 219 15.73 -2.57 34.06
CA LYS A 219 15.25 -3.96 34.04
C LYS A 219 13.70 -4.08 34.05
N GLY A 220 12.98 -2.99 33.79
CA GLY A 220 11.52 -2.95 33.86
C GLY A 220 10.86 -3.41 32.56
N ARG A 221 10.06 -4.47 32.67
CA ARG A 221 9.18 -5.11 31.66
C ARG A 221 9.78 -6.11 30.68
N ASP A 222 9.04 -7.22 30.53
CA ASP A 222 9.18 -8.20 29.46
C ASP A 222 9.03 -7.52 28.10
N GLY A 223 10.17 -7.30 27.46
CA GLY A 223 10.36 -6.38 26.34
C GLY A 223 9.95 -6.87 24.95
N SER A 224 9.29 -8.02 24.84
CA SER A 224 8.96 -8.62 23.55
C SER A 224 8.06 -7.72 22.70
N GLY A 225 7.09 -7.04 23.32
CA GLY A 225 6.11 -6.20 22.62
C GLY A 225 6.70 -5.01 21.88
N GLY A 226 7.74 -4.37 22.44
CA GLY A 226 8.40 -3.23 21.80
C GLY A 226 9.17 -3.62 20.54
N ALA A 227 9.92 -4.72 20.60
CA ALA A 227 10.63 -5.26 19.44
C ALA A 227 9.67 -5.68 18.31
N ILE A 228 8.55 -6.32 18.66
CA ILE A 228 7.51 -6.70 17.69
C ILE A 228 6.89 -5.46 17.05
N GLY A 229 6.59 -4.43 17.86
CA GLY A 229 6.10 -3.15 17.35
C GLY A 229 7.06 -2.53 16.34
N LEU A 230 8.34 -2.42 16.69
CA LEU A 230 9.35 -1.89 15.77
C LEU A 230 9.38 -2.65 14.44
N LEU A 231 9.44 -3.98 14.50
CA LEU A 231 9.46 -4.84 13.31
C LEU A 231 8.21 -4.63 12.45
N TRP A 232 7.03 -4.55 13.07
CA TRP A 232 5.78 -4.30 12.37
C TRP A 232 5.75 -2.93 11.70
N GLY A 233 6.17 -1.89 12.41
CA GLY A 233 6.23 -0.53 11.88
C GLY A 233 7.20 -0.41 10.70
N CYS A 234 8.39 -1.01 10.80
CA CYS A 234 9.35 -1.10 9.71
C CYS A 234 8.79 -1.88 8.51
N ALA A 235 8.11 -3.00 8.77
CA ALA A 235 7.51 -3.84 7.73
C ALA A 235 6.49 -3.07 6.89
N LEU A 236 5.61 -2.30 7.53
CA LEU A 236 4.63 -1.46 6.86
C LEU A 236 5.29 -0.36 5.99
N ILE A 237 6.36 0.28 6.48
CA ILE A 237 7.09 1.29 5.71
C ILE A 237 7.79 0.66 4.50
N ILE A 238 8.49 -0.46 4.68
CA ILE A 238 9.18 -1.17 3.58
C ILE A 238 8.19 -1.52 2.48
N ARG A 239 6.99 -1.95 2.88
CA ARG A 239 5.91 -2.29 1.96
C ARG A 239 5.42 -1.09 1.15
N PHE A 240 5.21 0.05 1.81
CA PHE A 240 4.90 1.31 1.14
C PHE A 240 6.02 1.75 0.17
N ILE A 241 7.27 1.66 0.59
CA ILE A 241 8.44 1.94 -0.26
C ILE A 241 8.44 1.04 -1.50
N ALA A 242 8.19 -0.26 -1.34
CA ALA A 242 8.14 -1.20 -2.45
C ALA A 242 7.06 -0.83 -3.48
N ASN A 243 5.85 -0.45 -3.03
CA ASN A 243 4.78 0.02 -3.92
C ASN A 243 5.21 1.30 -4.67
N CYS A 244 5.90 2.23 -4.01
CA CYS A 244 6.40 3.46 -4.65
C CYS A 244 7.53 3.17 -5.67
N ILE A 245 8.40 2.21 -5.40
CA ILE A 245 9.44 1.78 -6.35
C ILE A 245 8.80 1.17 -7.60
N LEU A 246 7.77 0.32 -7.42
CA LEU A 246 7.04 -0.26 -8.54
C LEU A 246 6.34 0.81 -9.37
N GLY A 247 5.61 1.73 -8.74
CA GLY A 247 4.95 2.82 -9.47
C GLY A 247 5.95 3.77 -10.14
N GLN A 248 7.11 4.06 -9.53
CA GLN A 248 8.19 4.80 -10.18
C GLN A 248 8.71 4.07 -11.44
N ARG A 249 8.88 2.74 -11.38
CA ARG A 249 9.31 1.95 -12.54
C ARG A 249 8.30 2.00 -13.67
N LEU A 250 7.00 1.96 -13.35
CA LEU A 250 5.94 2.13 -14.34
C LEU A 250 6.05 3.50 -15.04
N CYS A 251 6.24 4.58 -14.28
CA CYS A 251 6.46 5.93 -14.81
C CYS A 251 7.70 5.99 -15.71
N HIS A 252 8.80 5.37 -15.26
CA HIS A 252 10.06 5.36 -16.00
C HIS A 252 9.93 4.64 -17.34
N ASN A 253 9.28 3.46 -17.37
CA ASN A 253 9.04 2.73 -18.62
C ASN A 253 8.13 3.50 -19.58
N HIS A 254 7.12 4.21 -19.06
CA HIS A 254 6.31 5.10 -19.88
C HIS A 254 7.14 6.25 -20.48
N GLY A 255 8.03 6.87 -19.68
CA GLY A 255 8.98 7.89 -20.15
C GLY A 255 9.94 7.37 -21.24
N ARG A 256 10.49 6.16 -21.06
CA ARG A 256 11.35 5.51 -22.06
C ARG A 256 10.68 5.37 -23.42
N ILE A 257 9.41 4.97 -23.46
CA ILE A 257 8.64 4.88 -24.72
C ILE A 257 8.60 6.26 -25.40
N SER A 258 8.32 7.32 -24.64
CA SER A 258 8.29 8.69 -25.16
C SER A 258 9.64 9.12 -25.73
N GLU A 259 10.74 8.88 -25.01
CA GLU A 259 12.10 9.23 -25.43
C GLU A 259 12.50 8.51 -26.73
N VAL A 260 12.18 7.23 -26.84
CA VAL A 260 12.47 6.42 -28.04
C VAL A 260 11.70 6.94 -29.26
N LEU A 261 10.41 7.23 -29.10
CA LEU A 261 9.58 7.78 -30.17
C LEU A 261 10.06 9.17 -30.60
N GLN A 262 10.43 10.03 -29.64
CA GLN A 262 10.97 11.36 -29.91
C GLN A 262 12.32 11.29 -30.64
N GLY A 263 13.23 10.42 -30.20
CA GLY A 263 14.52 10.20 -30.84
C GLY A 263 14.38 9.73 -32.28
N LEU A 264 13.43 8.83 -32.55
CA LEU A 264 13.16 8.39 -33.92
C LEU A 264 12.68 9.53 -34.82
N LEU A 265 11.73 10.35 -34.33
CA LEU A 265 11.18 11.49 -35.07
C LEU A 265 12.24 12.55 -35.38
N ALA A 266 13.29 12.67 -34.55
CA ALA A 266 14.36 13.64 -34.75
C ALA A 266 15.44 13.17 -35.75
N VAL A 267 15.73 11.87 -35.81
CA VAL A 267 16.96 11.35 -36.45
C VAL A 267 16.75 10.86 -37.90
N ASN A 268 15.53 10.51 -38.32
CA ASN A 268 15.36 9.73 -39.55
C ASN A 268 14.55 10.45 -40.64
N PRO A 269 15.21 11.12 -41.61
CA PRO A 269 14.54 11.71 -42.77
C PRO A 269 14.05 10.67 -43.80
N CYS A 270 14.52 9.41 -43.70
CA CYS A 270 14.27 8.36 -44.68
C CYS A 270 13.02 7.50 -44.40
N ILE A 271 12.29 7.77 -43.31
CA ILE A 271 11.09 6.99 -42.95
C ILE A 271 9.92 7.42 -43.84
N SER A 272 9.11 6.46 -44.30
CA SER A 272 7.90 6.76 -45.06
C SER A 272 6.93 7.67 -44.27
N ASN A 273 6.21 8.54 -44.99
CA ASN A 273 5.25 9.48 -44.39
C ASN A 273 4.18 8.76 -43.54
N ASP A 274 3.75 7.56 -43.95
CA ASP A 274 2.76 6.76 -43.22
C ASP A 274 3.31 6.28 -41.88
N THR A 275 4.54 5.77 -41.84
CA THR A 275 5.19 5.35 -40.59
C THR A 275 5.44 6.55 -39.69
N ILE A 276 5.88 7.70 -40.23
CA ILE A 276 6.03 8.95 -39.46
C ILE A 276 4.70 9.36 -38.82
N LYS A 277 3.59 9.27 -39.57
CA LYS A 277 2.25 9.60 -39.07
C LYS A 277 1.85 8.68 -37.91
N GLU A 278 2.10 7.37 -38.02
CA GLU A 278 1.82 6.42 -36.94
C GLU A 278 2.70 6.66 -35.70
N VAL A 279 4.00 6.91 -35.88
CA VAL A 279 4.92 7.24 -34.78
C VAL A 279 4.48 8.53 -34.08
N ARG A 280 4.14 9.59 -34.84
CA ARG A 280 3.65 10.85 -34.26
C ARG A 280 2.34 10.66 -33.50
N GLY A 281 1.42 9.85 -34.05
CA GLY A 281 0.17 9.49 -33.38
C GLY A 281 0.42 8.72 -32.08
N PHE A 282 1.35 7.78 -32.09
CA PHE A 282 1.74 7.03 -30.89
C PHE A 282 2.41 7.94 -29.85
N PHE A 283 3.35 8.79 -30.27
CA PHE A 283 4.00 9.76 -29.38
C PHE A 283 3.00 10.70 -28.72
N HIS A 284 2.07 11.26 -29.50
CA HIS A 284 1.01 12.12 -28.96
C HIS A 284 0.13 11.37 -27.95
N GLN A 285 -0.24 10.11 -28.24
CA GLN A 285 -1.00 9.29 -27.31
C GLN A 285 -0.24 9.08 -25.99
N VAL A 286 1.05 8.77 -26.05
CA VAL A 286 1.89 8.59 -24.84
C VAL A 286 1.92 9.88 -24.02
N LEU A 287 2.09 11.04 -24.65
CA LEU A 287 2.10 12.34 -23.96
C LEU A 287 0.78 12.68 -23.26
N VAL A 288 -0.36 12.27 -23.82
CA VAL A 288 -1.69 12.56 -23.26
C VAL A 288 -2.10 11.53 -22.20
N GLN A 289 -1.55 10.31 -22.25
CA GLN A 289 -1.92 9.22 -21.35
C GLN A 289 -1.05 9.18 -20.10
N ASP A 290 -1.66 9.46 -18.96
CA ASP A 290 -1.00 9.28 -17.68
C ASP A 290 -1.09 7.81 -17.22
N ASN A 291 0.04 7.11 -17.22
CA ASN A 291 0.14 5.72 -16.74
C ASN A 291 0.61 5.63 -15.29
N ARG A 292 0.37 6.67 -14.47
CA ARG A 292 0.69 6.63 -13.05
C ARG A 292 -0.36 5.88 -12.25
N CYS A 293 0.08 4.94 -11.43
CA CYS A 293 -0.78 4.33 -10.42
C CYS A 293 -0.85 5.23 -9.19
N GLY A 294 -2.06 5.49 -8.70
CA GLY A 294 -2.28 6.47 -7.63
C GLY A 294 -3.64 6.37 -6.98
N VAL A 295 -3.96 7.43 -6.23
CA VAL A 295 -5.18 7.58 -5.42
C VAL A 295 -5.90 8.84 -5.89
N PHE A 296 -6.97 8.68 -6.67
CA PHE A 296 -7.86 9.76 -7.13
C PHE A 296 -7.15 11.01 -7.67
N ASP A 297 -6.02 10.85 -8.37
CA ASP A 297 -5.16 11.95 -8.84
C ASP A 297 -4.63 12.90 -7.73
N LEU A 298 -4.80 12.53 -6.46
CA LEU A 298 -4.28 13.27 -5.30
C LEU A 298 -2.81 12.92 -5.06
N LEU A 299 -2.50 11.62 -5.11
CA LEU A 299 -1.18 11.06 -4.85
C LEU A 299 -0.88 9.94 -5.86
N TYR A 300 0.37 9.83 -6.26
CA TYR A 300 0.87 8.73 -7.10
C TYR A 300 1.90 7.92 -6.32
N PHE A 301 1.98 6.61 -6.57
CA PHE A 301 3.00 5.76 -5.94
C PHE A 301 4.35 5.96 -6.63
N ASP A 302 4.97 7.11 -6.41
CA ASP A 302 6.25 7.51 -7.00
C ASP A 302 7.30 7.85 -5.93
N LEU A 303 8.55 8.11 -6.36
CA LEU A 303 9.62 8.49 -5.42
C LEU A 303 9.33 9.79 -4.69
N LYS A 304 8.62 10.73 -5.33
CA LYS A 304 8.27 12.03 -4.72
C LYS A 304 7.36 11.83 -3.52
N THR A 305 6.32 11.01 -3.67
CA THR A 305 5.38 10.66 -2.60
C THR A 305 6.07 9.85 -1.51
N MET A 306 6.95 8.92 -1.90
CA MET A 306 7.78 8.17 -0.95
C MET A 306 8.59 9.11 -0.05
N THR A 307 9.34 10.05 -0.65
CA THR A 307 10.16 11.01 0.10
C THR A 307 9.32 11.91 0.99
N ALA A 308 8.17 12.39 0.50
CA ALA A 308 7.27 13.23 1.28
C ALA A 308 6.71 12.49 2.52
N VAL A 309 6.27 11.24 2.35
CA VAL A 309 5.73 10.43 3.45
C VAL A 309 6.81 10.06 4.45
N ILE A 310 7.98 9.59 4.00
CA ILE A 310 9.11 9.25 4.90
C ILE A 310 9.62 10.50 5.63
N GLY A 311 9.70 11.65 4.95
CA GLY A 311 10.07 12.91 5.57
C GLY A 311 9.09 13.29 6.68
N SER A 312 7.80 13.34 6.36
CA SER A 312 6.73 13.63 7.33
C SER A 312 6.76 12.67 8.52
N PHE A 313 6.96 11.39 8.24
CA PHE A 313 7.08 10.32 9.23
C PHE A 313 8.25 10.55 10.20
N THR A 314 9.43 10.82 9.64
CA THR A 314 10.66 11.04 10.42
C THR A 314 10.53 12.29 11.27
N THR A 315 10.01 13.39 10.70
CA THR A 315 9.75 14.64 11.44
C THR A 315 8.80 14.40 12.61
N PHE A 316 7.70 13.67 12.39
CA PHE A 316 6.75 13.38 13.47
C PHE A 316 7.37 12.54 14.59
N LEU A 317 8.16 11.51 14.25
CA LEU A 317 8.89 10.73 15.26
C LEU A 317 9.88 11.57 16.07
N VAL A 318 10.66 12.43 15.41
CA VAL A 318 11.61 13.33 16.08
C VAL A 318 10.88 14.25 17.06
N ILE A 319 9.76 14.82 16.64
CA ILE A 319 8.90 15.66 17.48
C ILE A 319 8.44 14.86 18.71
N LEU A 320 7.90 13.65 18.52
CA LEU A 320 7.44 12.81 19.62
C LEU A 320 8.57 12.49 20.61
N PHE A 321 9.79 12.25 20.15
CA PHE A 321 10.92 12.02 21.05
C PHE A 321 11.32 13.23 21.86
N GLN A 322 11.36 14.42 21.24
CA GLN A 322 11.72 15.65 21.94
C GLN A 322 10.76 15.91 23.11
N PHE A 323 9.46 15.72 22.89
CA PHE A 323 8.45 15.87 23.94
C PHE A 323 8.47 14.75 24.99
N GLU A 324 9.08 13.60 24.70
CA GLU A 324 9.27 12.52 25.67
C GLU A 324 10.48 12.73 26.59
N SER A 325 11.42 13.60 26.23
CA SER A 325 12.57 13.96 27.09
C SER A 325 12.21 14.98 28.17
N ASP A 326 11.19 15.82 27.96
CA ASP A 326 10.73 16.84 28.90
C ASP A 326 9.81 16.28 30.02
N VAL A 327 9.95 14.98 30.32
CA VAL A 327 9.20 14.21 31.34
C VAL A 327 9.65 14.53 32.78
N SER A 328 10.06 15.77 33.08
CA SER A 328 10.11 16.28 34.46
C SER A 328 8.75 16.86 34.90
N THR A 329 7.82 17.05 33.97
CA THR A 329 6.46 17.51 34.27
C THR A 329 5.55 16.33 34.70
N PRO A 330 4.66 16.51 35.71
CA PRO A 330 3.73 15.48 36.17
C PRO A 330 2.86 14.91 35.03
N GLN A 331 2.54 15.74 34.04
CA GLN A 331 1.72 15.41 32.88
C GLN A 331 2.41 14.42 31.93
N ALA A 332 3.73 14.40 31.90
CA ALA A 332 4.51 13.53 31.04
C ALA A 332 4.84 12.19 31.73
N LYS A 333 4.88 12.15 33.08
CA LYS A 333 4.81 10.89 33.87
C LYS A 333 3.46 10.21 33.69
N ALA A 334 2.40 11.01 33.66
CA ALA A 334 1.05 10.61 33.28
C ALA A 334 1.00 9.98 31.88
N THR A 335 1.52 10.64 30.84
CA THR A 335 1.61 10.06 29.48
C THR A 335 2.44 8.76 29.42
N ARG A 336 3.53 8.66 30.20
CA ARG A 336 4.30 7.41 30.32
C ARG A 336 3.49 6.30 30.98
N HIS A 337 2.78 6.56 32.09
CA HIS A 337 1.88 5.60 32.71
C HIS A 337 0.72 5.21 31.77
N LEU A 338 0.15 6.15 31.02
CA LEU A 338 -0.86 5.94 29.99
C LEU A 338 -0.43 4.96 28.88
N VAL A 339 0.79 5.12 28.37
CA VAL A 339 1.35 4.29 27.29
C VAL A 339 1.69 2.89 27.80
N THR A 340 2.18 2.86 29.03
CA THR A 340 2.51 1.69 29.82
C THR A 340 1.22 0.90 30.11
N ASP A 341 0.11 1.60 30.33
CA ASP A 341 -1.24 1.06 30.48
C ASP A 341 -1.89 0.73 29.14
N TYR A 342 -1.66 1.43 28.03
CA TYR A 342 -2.19 1.03 26.70
C TYR A 342 -1.65 -0.34 26.26
N THR A 343 -0.36 -0.58 26.48
CA THR A 343 0.31 -1.86 26.20
C THR A 343 -0.11 -2.96 27.19
N GLN A 344 -0.33 -2.63 28.46
CA GLN A 344 -0.89 -3.54 29.46
C GLN A 344 -2.40 -3.77 29.33
N PHE A 345 -3.19 -2.80 28.88
CA PHE A 345 -4.64 -2.84 28.65
C PHE A 345 -4.95 -3.65 27.40
N LEU A 346 -4.13 -3.54 26.34
CA LEU A 346 -4.13 -4.52 25.25
C LEU A 346 -3.86 -5.95 25.75
N ALA A 347 -3.16 -6.11 26.88
CA ALA A 347 -2.94 -7.41 27.53
C ALA A 347 -3.97 -7.74 28.64
N LEU A 348 -4.68 -6.76 29.22
CA LEU A 348 -5.52 -6.87 30.42
C LEU A 348 -7.00 -6.54 30.22
N TRP A 349 -7.45 -6.11 29.04
CA TRP A 349 -8.86 -5.76 28.85
C TRP A 349 -9.77 -6.97 29.10
N ARG A 350 -10.46 -6.95 30.25
CA ARG A 350 -11.63 -7.79 30.54
C ARG A 350 -12.84 -6.97 30.08
N PRO A 351 -13.67 -7.44 29.13
CA PRO A 351 -14.98 -6.82 28.95
C PRO A 351 -15.80 -7.13 30.19
N ASN A 352 -16.34 -6.08 30.83
CA ASN A 352 -17.23 -6.21 31.98
C ASN A 352 -18.49 -6.96 31.53
N ARG A 353 -18.59 -8.23 31.93
CA ARG A 353 -19.56 -9.23 31.44
C ARG A 353 -21.01 -8.98 31.86
N THR A 354 -21.27 -8.04 32.76
CA THR A 354 -22.60 -7.87 33.37
C THR A 354 -23.57 -7.03 32.55
N PHE A 355 -23.10 -6.18 31.62
CA PHE A 355 -24.01 -5.29 30.90
C PHE A 355 -24.66 -5.92 29.65
N TRP A 356 -24.02 -6.91 29.02
CA TRP A 356 -24.52 -7.49 27.77
C TRP A 356 -25.46 -8.69 27.95
N LEU A 357 -25.53 -9.28 29.15
CA LEU A 357 -26.42 -10.43 29.42
C LEU A 357 -27.82 -10.00 29.89
N GLU A 358 -28.01 -8.79 30.41
CA GLU A 358 -29.35 -8.27 30.75
C GLU A 358 -30.12 -7.78 29.52
N GLU A 359 -29.45 -7.36 28.44
CA GLU A 359 -30.12 -6.89 27.23
C GLU A 359 -30.55 -8.04 26.29
N ILE A 360 -30.06 -9.25 26.53
CA ILE A 360 -30.46 -10.48 25.81
C ILE A 360 -31.56 -11.25 26.57
N SER A 361 -31.78 -10.99 27.87
CA SER A 361 -32.90 -11.59 28.62
C SER A 361 -34.20 -10.77 28.60
N LEU A 362 -34.17 -9.57 28.00
CA LEU A 362 -35.31 -8.65 27.87
C LEU A 362 -35.80 -8.46 26.42
N ARG A 363 -35.39 -9.33 25.50
CA ARG A 363 -35.98 -9.51 24.16
C ARG A 363 -36.22 -10.98 23.91
#